data_AF-A0A940UZR4-F1
#
_entry.id   AF-A0A940UZR4-F1
#
_cell.length_a   1.000
_cell.length_b   1.000
_cell.length_c   1.000
_cell.angle_alpha   90.00
_cell.angle_beta   90.00
_cell.angle_gamma   90.00
#
_symmetry.space_group_name_H-M   'P 1'
#
loop_
_entity.id
_entity.type
_entity.pdbx_description
1 polymer ?
#
loop_
_entity_poly.entity_id
_entity_poly.type
_entity_poly.pdbx_seq_one_letter_code
_entity_poly.pdbx_strand_id
1 'polypeptide(L)'
;MKEIGDQRLVHLATAQECMFDVTKKIEQWESSQLVLEKNAFDTMNMSDTILNLSKEGTQLVEQLQEYFLIGMAEAREEEIKLVASLLLDIQGMFDRIVDHSFCANETAHILEAEVAEQREIGEGMKDRVGMVIDNIDAAAACEEFLFAEF
;
A
#
# COMPACT_ATOMS: atom_id res chain seq x y z
N MET A 1 17.35 44.21 -27.13
CA MET A 1 17.98 43.73 -25.88
C MET A 1 16.95 43.60 -24.77
N LYS A 2 16.26 44.68 -24.37
CA LYS A 2 15.19 44.62 -23.36
C LYS A 2 14.08 43.59 -23.66
N GLU A 3 13.53 43.60 -24.88
CA GLU A 3 12.48 42.65 -25.30
C GLU A 3 12.91 41.16 -25.26
N ILE A 4 14.20 40.88 -25.48
CA ILE A 4 14.74 39.51 -25.40
C ILE A 4 14.89 39.08 -23.93
N GLY A 5 15.25 40.01 -23.04
CA GLY A 5 15.28 39.79 -21.60
C GLY A 5 13.92 39.52 -20.99
N ASP A 6 12.95 40.35 -21.34
CA ASP A 6 11.56 40.20 -20.91
C ASP A 6 11.01 38.82 -21.32
N GLN A 7 11.31 38.35 -22.53
CA GLN A 7 10.94 37.00 -22.98
C GLN A 7 11.62 35.89 -22.16
N ARG A 8 12.90 36.03 -21.81
CA ARG A 8 13.61 35.04 -20.99
C ARG A 8 13.06 34.95 -19.58
N LEU A 9 12.77 36.08 -18.94
CA LEU A 9 12.14 36.11 -17.62
C LEU A 9 10.76 35.44 -17.64
N VAL A 10 9.96 35.67 -18.69
CA VAL A 10 8.67 34.96 -18.87
C VAL A 10 8.87 33.44 -18.97
N HIS A 11 9.87 32.97 -19.71
CA HIS A 11 10.17 31.54 -19.80
C HIS A 11 10.64 30.94 -18.47
N LEU A 12 11.48 31.64 -17.71
CA LEU A 12 11.94 31.19 -16.39
C LEU A 12 10.78 31.15 -15.38
N ALA A 13 9.92 32.17 -15.38
CA ALA A 13 8.71 32.18 -14.55
C ALA A 13 7.75 31.03 -14.90
N THR A 14 7.58 30.73 -16.20
CA THR A 14 6.77 29.59 -16.65
C THR A 14 7.38 28.26 -16.17
N ALA A 15 8.70 28.12 -16.22
CA ALA A 15 9.39 26.93 -15.72
C ALA A 15 9.23 26.78 -14.20
N GLN A 16 9.36 27.86 -13.43
CA GLN A 16 9.10 27.88 -11.98
C GLN A 16 7.67 27.42 -11.65
N GLU A 17 6.65 27.93 -12.36
CA GLU A 17 5.26 27.52 -12.15
C GLU A 17 5.07 26.02 -12.40
N CYS A 18 5.66 25.49 -13.47
CA CYS A 18 5.66 24.06 -13.76
C CYS A 18 6.33 23.24 -12.66
N MET A 19 7.50 23.69 -12.16
CA MET A 19 8.21 22.99 -11.08
C MET A 19 7.43 23.03 -9.77
N PHE A 20 6.75 24.14 -9.47
CA PHE A 20 5.87 24.23 -8.30
C PHE A 20 4.71 23.25 -8.37
N ASP A 21 4.12 23.05 -9.55
CA ASP A 21 3.09 22.03 -9.74
C ASP A 21 3.64 20.60 -9.59
N VAL A 22 4.88 20.34 -10.01
CA VAL A 22 5.55 19.06 -9.75
C VAL A 22 5.73 18.83 -8.25
N THR A 23 6.15 19.85 -7.49
CA THR A 23 6.27 19.75 -6.03
C THR A 23 4.95 19.35 -5.38
N LYS A 24 3.82 19.97 -5.77
CA LYS A 24 2.49 19.58 -5.27
C LYS A 24 2.15 18.13 -5.59
N LYS A 25 2.58 17.63 -6.75
CA LYS A 25 2.37 16.22 -7.12
C LYS A 25 3.20 15.26 -6.29
N ILE A 26 4.43 15.63 -5.95
CA ILE A 26 5.28 14.86 -5.03
C ILE A 26 4.62 14.83 -3.64
N GLU A 27 4.14 15.96 -3.12
CA GLU A 27 3.43 16.00 -1.83
C GLU A 27 2.15 15.14 -1.81
N GLN A 28 1.38 15.16 -2.90
CA GLN A 28 0.20 14.29 -3.06
C GLN A 28 0.59 12.81 -3.05
N TRP A 29 1.69 12.48 -3.72
CA TRP A 29 2.21 11.12 -3.79
C TRP A 29 2.78 10.66 -2.42
N GLU A 30 3.52 11.51 -1.69
CA GLU A 30 3.98 11.25 -0.31
C GLU A 30 2.80 10.95 0.62
N SER A 31 1.71 11.72 0.51
CA SER A 31 0.48 11.49 1.27
C SER A 31 -0.19 10.15 0.92
N SER A 32 -0.26 9.83 -0.39
CA SER A 32 -0.77 8.54 -0.85
C SER A 32 0.07 7.37 -0.35
N GLN A 33 1.39 7.55 -0.28
CA GLN A 33 2.31 6.52 0.19
C GLN A 33 2.07 6.21 1.67
N LEU A 34 1.89 7.21 2.53
CA LEU A 34 1.57 7.00 3.94
C LEU A 34 0.28 6.18 4.16
N VAL A 35 -0.71 6.37 3.28
CA VAL A 35 -1.94 5.56 3.29
C VAL A 35 -1.64 4.10 2.89
N LEU A 36 -0.78 3.89 1.90
CA LEU A 36 -0.36 2.55 1.49
C LEU A 36 0.42 1.82 2.60
N GLU A 37 1.37 2.50 3.27
CA GLU A 37 2.11 1.96 4.43
C GLU A 37 1.15 1.44 5.50
N LYS A 38 0.18 2.28 5.88
CA LYS A 38 -0.83 1.92 6.89
C LYS A 38 -1.68 0.72 6.44
N ASN A 39 -2.14 0.72 5.20
CA ASN A 39 -2.98 -0.35 4.69
C ASN A 39 -2.24 -1.69 4.62
N ALA A 40 -0.95 -1.68 4.25
CA ALA A 40 -0.11 -2.88 4.25
C ALA A 40 0.03 -3.44 5.67
N PHE A 41 0.34 -2.58 6.64
CA PHE A 41 0.42 -2.94 8.05
C PHE A 41 -0.89 -3.52 8.61
N ASP A 42 -2.02 -2.84 8.37
CA ASP A 42 -3.34 -3.30 8.82
C ASP A 42 -3.71 -4.65 8.18
N THR A 43 -3.33 -4.87 6.92
CA THR A 43 -3.60 -6.13 6.19
C THR A 43 -2.83 -7.30 6.78
N MET A 44 -1.56 -7.12 7.17
CA MET A 44 -0.80 -8.18 7.84
C MET A 44 -1.41 -8.55 9.18
N ASN A 45 -1.70 -7.56 10.03
CA ASN A 45 -2.31 -7.81 11.35
C ASN A 45 -3.66 -8.51 11.24
N MET A 46 -4.48 -8.11 10.27
CA MET A 46 -5.76 -8.76 10.02
C MET A 46 -5.57 -10.18 9.49
N SER A 47 -4.59 -10.40 8.61
CA SER A 47 -4.26 -11.74 8.07
C SER A 47 -3.77 -12.68 9.16
N ASP A 48 -2.92 -12.22 10.08
CA ASP A 48 -2.47 -12.98 11.26
C ASP A 48 -3.64 -13.34 12.18
N THR A 49 -4.55 -12.39 12.40
CA THR A 49 -5.75 -12.63 13.20
C THR A 49 -6.64 -13.69 12.55
N ILE A 50 -6.88 -13.60 11.23
CA ILE A 50 -7.66 -14.60 10.49
C ILE A 50 -6.96 -15.96 10.53
N LEU A 51 -5.64 -16.01 10.38
CA LEU A 51 -4.87 -17.25 10.44
C LEU A 51 -5.04 -17.95 11.80
N ASN A 52 -4.98 -17.21 12.90
CA ASN A 52 -5.18 -17.76 14.24
C ASN A 52 -6.62 -18.21 14.46
N LEU A 53 -7.62 -17.39 14.12
CA LEU A 53 -9.04 -17.75 14.22
C LEU A 53 -9.40 -18.95 13.36
N SER A 54 -8.78 -19.08 12.18
CA SER A 54 -9.01 -20.21 11.28
C SER A 54 -8.46 -21.51 11.88
N LYS A 55 -7.26 -21.47 12.47
CA LYS A 55 -6.69 -22.62 13.21
C LYS A 55 -7.54 -23.03 14.40
N GLU A 56 -8.03 -22.07 15.19
CA GLU A 56 -8.97 -22.33 16.29
C GLU A 56 -10.28 -22.93 15.77
N GLY A 57 -10.80 -22.41 14.65
CA GLY A 57 -11.99 -22.93 13.96
C GLY A 57 -11.82 -24.39 13.55
N THR A 58 -10.71 -24.74 12.90
CA THR A 58 -10.38 -26.12 12.52
C THR A 58 -10.38 -27.04 13.76
N GLN A 59 -9.72 -26.63 14.85
CA GLN A 59 -9.67 -27.40 16.10
C GLN A 59 -11.05 -27.60 16.74
N LEU A 60 -11.91 -26.58 16.72
CA LEU A 60 -13.28 -26.69 17.23
C LEU A 60 -14.12 -27.67 16.41
N VAL A 61 -13.93 -27.70 15.09
CA VAL A 61 -14.62 -28.65 14.20
C VAL A 61 -14.13 -30.07 14.44
N GLU A 62 -12.82 -30.27 14.65
CA GLU A 62 -12.26 -31.57 15.04
C GLU A 62 -12.87 -32.09 16.35
N GLN A 63 -12.95 -31.24 17.38
CA GLN A 63 -13.58 -31.58 18.66
C GLN A 63 -15.06 -31.90 18.49
N LEU A 64 -15.80 -31.10 17.71
CA LEU A 64 -17.21 -31.32 17.43
C LEU A 64 -17.43 -32.67 16.73
N GLN A 65 -16.55 -33.04 15.80
CA GLN A 65 -16.58 -34.32 15.12
C GLN A 65 -16.41 -35.48 16.10
N GLU A 66 -15.47 -35.38 17.04
CA GLU A 66 -15.24 -36.38 18.08
C GLU A 66 -16.47 -36.56 18.99
N TYR A 67 -17.03 -35.47 19.54
CA TYR A 67 -18.22 -35.52 20.38
C TYR A 67 -19.45 -36.05 19.63
N PHE A 68 -19.60 -35.68 18.36
CA PHE A 68 -20.67 -36.19 17.52
C PHE A 68 -20.56 -37.72 17.37
N LEU A 69 -19.39 -38.25 17.03
CA LEU A 69 -19.16 -39.69 16.92
C LEU A 69 -19.50 -40.46 18.22
N ILE A 70 -19.21 -39.87 19.38
CA ILE A 70 -19.51 -40.47 20.70
C ILE A 70 -21.02 -40.47 21.00
N GLY A 71 -21.75 -39.41 20.67
CA GLY A 71 -23.16 -39.21 21.05
C GLY A 71 -24.20 -39.95 20.19
N MET A 72 -23.76 -40.62 19.11
CA MET A 72 -24.63 -41.12 18.03
C MET A 72 -25.14 -42.55 18.23
N ALA A 73 -25.44 -42.94 19.47
CA ALA A 73 -25.89 -44.31 19.76
C ALA A 73 -27.26 -44.68 19.16
N GLU A 74 -28.12 -43.69 18.87
CA GLU A 74 -29.51 -43.89 18.41
C GLU A 74 -29.83 -43.23 17.04
N ALA A 75 -28.85 -42.60 16.40
CA ALA A 75 -29.06 -41.88 15.14
C ALA A 75 -29.04 -42.81 13.91
N ARG A 76 -29.72 -42.41 12.82
CA ARG A 76 -29.71 -43.18 11.57
C ARG A 76 -28.39 -42.99 10.83
N GLU A 77 -27.93 -44.03 10.13
CA GLU A 77 -26.68 -44.04 9.36
C GLU A 77 -26.55 -42.84 8.41
N GLU A 78 -27.65 -42.47 7.77
CA GLU A 78 -27.76 -41.35 6.83
C GLU A 78 -27.52 -39.99 7.51
N GLU A 79 -28.04 -39.81 8.73
CA GLU A 79 -27.87 -38.59 9.52
C GLU A 79 -26.41 -38.46 9.98
N ILE A 80 -25.76 -39.58 10.34
CA ILE A 80 -24.33 -39.62 10.71
C ILE A 80 -23.47 -39.15 9.52
N LYS A 81 -23.71 -39.72 8.34
CA LYS A 81 -22.94 -39.41 7.13
C LYS A 81 -23.09 -37.96 6.72
N LEU A 82 -24.32 -37.42 6.80
CA LEU A 82 -24.59 -36.02 6.46
C LEU A 82 -23.83 -35.05 7.37
N VAL A 83 -23.88 -35.26 8.69
CA VAL A 83 -23.15 -34.37 9.62
C VAL A 83 -21.65 -34.53 9.46
N ALA A 84 -21.14 -35.75 9.29
CA ALA A 84 -19.73 -35.98 9.04
C ALA A 84 -19.24 -35.27 7.77
N SER A 85 -20.01 -35.29 6.67
CA SER A 85 -19.65 -34.55 5.46
C SER A 85 -19.68 -33.04 5.68
N LEU A 86 -20.68 -32.51 6.40
CA LEU A 86 -20.75 -31.08 6.71
C LEU A 86 -19.55 -30.61 7.55
N LEU A 87 -19.10 -31.41 8.52
CA LEU A 87 -17.92 -31.09 9.33
C LEU A 87 -16.64 -31.08 8.49
N LEU A 88 -16.47 -32.05 7.58
CA LEU A 88 -15.35 -32.06 6.63
C LEU A 88 -15.37 -30.85 5.69
N ASP A 89 -16.55 -30.46 5.21
CA ASP A 89 -16.70 -29.26 4.37
C ASP A 89 -16.31 -27.99 5.13
N ILE A 90 -16.70 -27.87 6.41
CA ILE A 90 -16.33 -26.72 7.26
C ILE A 90 -14.82 -26.71 7.53
N GLN A 91 -14.19 -27.85 7.84
CA GLN A 91 -12.73 -27.96 7.96
C GLN A 91 -12.03 -27.48 6.68
N GLY A 92 -12.47 -27.98 5.52
CA GLY A 92 -11.93 -27.56 4.22
C GLY A 92 -12.12 -26.07 3.94
N MET A 93 -13.16 -25.43 4.47
CA MET A 93 -13.31 -23.97 4.39
C MET A 93 -12.26 -23.24 5.24
N PHE A 94 -11.99 -23.71 6.47
CA PHE A 94 -10.96 -23.12 7.33
C PHE A 94 -9.55 -23.29 6.76
N ASP A 95 -9.24 -24.44 6.17
CA ASP A 95 -7.95 -24.66 5.49
C ASP A 95 -7.76 -23.68 4.33
N ARG A 96 -8.80 -23.46 3.52
CA ARG A 96 -8.75 -22.46 2.45
C ARG A 96 -8.60 -21.03 2.99
N ILE A 97 -9.23 -20.72 4.12
CA ILE A 97 -9.05 -19.40 4.77
C ILE A 97 -7.59 -19.24 5.23
N VAL A 98 -6.96 -20.27 5.80
CA VAL A 98 -5.54 -20.27 6.16
C VAL A 98 -4.66 -19.97 4.95
N ASP A 99 -4.89 -20.66 3.82
CA ASP A 99 -4.13 -20.45 2.58
C ASP A 99 -4.28 -19.00 2.06
N HIS A 100 -5.51 -18.48 2.06
CA HIS A 100 -5.78 -17.10 1.63
C HIS A 100 -5.15 -16.07 2.56
N SER A 101 -5.16 -16.28 3.88
CA SER A 101 -4.49 -15.42 4.85
C SER A 101 -2.97 -15.42 4.64
N PHE A 102 -2.37 -16.57 4.36
CA PHE A 102 -0.94 -16.65 4.07
C PHE A 102 -0.57 -15.86 2.81
N CYS A 103 -1.35 -16.02 1.74
CA CYS A 103 -1.14 -15.27 0.49
C CYS A 103 -1.32 -13.75 0.68
N ALA A 104 -2.32 -13.34 1.47
CA ALA A 104 -2.55 -11.94 1.80
C ALA A 104 -1.38 -11.35 2.60
N ASN A 105 -0.82 -12.13 3.54
CA ASN A 105 0.34 -11.71 4.32
C ASN A 105 1.59 -11.53 3.46
N GLU A 106 1.88 -12.47 2.57
CA GLU A 106 3.00 -12.35 1.61
C GLU A 106 2.85 -11.13 0.70
N THR A 107 1.63 -10.91 0.19
CA THR A 107 1.33 -9.75 -0.66
C THR A 107 1.54 -8.43 0.10
N ALA A 108 1.14 -8.37 1.37
CA ALA A 108 1.32 -7.20 2.21
C ALA A 108 2.79 -6.93 2.54
N HIS A 109 3.61 -7.97 2.74
CA HIS A 109 5.07 -7.82 2.89
C HIS A 109 5.74 -7.27 1.62
N ILE A 110 5.37 -7.78 0.45
CA ILE A 110 5.87 -7.25 -0.83
C ILE A 110 5.47 -5.77 -0.98
N LEU A 111 4.23 -5.43 -0.60
CA LEU A 111 3.75 -4.05 -0.64
C LEU A 111 4.56 -3.14 0.28
N GLU A 112 4.90 -3.56 1.50
CA GLU A 112 5.77 -2.75 2.38
C GLU A 112 7.15 -2.49 1.79
N ALA A 113 7.77 -3.51 1.19
CA ALA A 113 9.09 -3.37 0.57
C ALA A 113 9.06 -2.38 -0.59
N GLU A 114 8.06 -2.49 -1.48
CA GLU A 114 7.86 -1.59 -2.61
C GLU A 114 7.56 -0.16 -2.13
N VAL A 115 6.75 -0.01 -1.08
CA VAL A 115 6.43 1.31 -0.50
C VAL A 115 7.67 1.96 0.13
N ALA A 116 8.57 1.18 0.73
CA ALA A 116 9.84 1.68 1.23
C ALA A 116 10.77 2.15 0.09
N GLU A 117 10.86 1.40 -1.01
CA GLU A 117 11.61 1.81 -2.20
C GLU A 117 11.02 3.10 -2.81
N GLN A 118 9.70 3.16 -2.92
CA GLN A 118 8.98 4.34 -3.36
C GLN A 118 9.35 5.56 -2.52
N ARG A 119 9.39 5.43 -1.18
CA ARG A 119 9.81 6.52 -0.28
C ARG A 119 11.13 7.16 -0.68
N GLU A 120 12.15 6.33 -0.90
CA GLU A 120 13.49 6.79 -1.27
C GLU A 120 13.47 7.51 -2.63
N ILE A 121 12.73 6.95 -3.59
CA ILE A 121 12.53 7.56 -4.91
C ILE A 121 11.86 8.94 -4.78
N GLY A 122 10.84 9.05 -3.91
CA GLY A 122 10.13 10.29 -3.62
C GLY A 122 10.97 11.39 -3.01
N GLU A 123 11.69 11.05 -1.95
CA GLU A 123 12.64 11.95 -1.29
C GLU A 123 13.70 12.43 -2.29
N GLY A 124 14.25 11.52 -3.11
CA GLY A 124 15.18 11.86 -4.18
C GLY A 124 14.59 12.78 -5.25
N MET A 125 13.34 12.56 -5.67
CA MET A 125 12.66 13.45 -6.61
C MET A 125 12.48 14.86 -6.04
N LYS A 126 12.08 14.96 -4.78
CA LYS A 126 11.88 16.24 -4.07
C LYS A 126 13.18 17.05 -4.03
N ASP A 127 14.28 16.41 -3.67
CA ASP A 127 15.60 17.04 -3.63
C ASP A 127 16.01 17.57 -5.01
N ARG A 128 15.83 16.75 -6.06
CA ARG A 128 16.18 17.14 -7.44
C ARG A 128 15.31 18.30 -7.94
N VAL A 129 14.02 18.28 -7.66
CA VAL A 129 13.09 19.36 -8.01
C VAL A 129 13.48 20.65 -7.28
N GLY A 130 13.81 20.57 -5.99
CA GLY A 130 14.32 21.71 -5.22
C GLY A 130 15.56 22.32 -5.86
N MET A 131 16.54 21.50 -6.22
CA MET A 131 17.74 21.98 -6.94
C MET A 131 17.38 22.69 -8.25
N VAL A 132 16.43 22.17 -9.04
CA VAL A 132 16.02 22.80 -10.30
C VAL A 132 15.38 24.17 -10.04
N ILE A 133 14.51 24.28 -9.03
CA ILE A 133 13.89 25.54 -8.62
C ILE A 133 14.98 26.55 -8.24
N ASP A 134 15.93 26.19 -7.38
CA ASP A 134 17.02 27.06 -6.95
C ASP A 134 17.86 27.58 -8.14
N ASN A 135 18.10 26.73 -9.15
CA ASN A 135 18.83 27.11 -10.34
C ASN A 135 18.03 28.06 -11.25
N ILE A 136 16.70 27.87 -11.36
CA ILE A 136 15.84 28.79 -12.12
C ILE A 136 15.79 30.16 -11.42
N ASP A 137 15.66 30.17 -10.09
CA ASP A 137 15.68 31.39 -9.27
C ASP A 137 17.00 32.17 -9.48
N ALA A 138 18.13 31.47 -9.45
CA ALA A 138 19.44 32.07 -9.70
C ALA A 138 19.55 32.62 -11.14
N ALA A 139 19.04 31.89 -12.14
CA ALA A 139 19.04 32.35 -13.53
C ALA A 139 18.18 33.59 -13.74
N ALA A 140 17.01 33.65 -13.09
CA ALA A 140 16.13 34.81 -13.13
C ALA A 140 16.80 36.04 -12.50
N ALA A 141 17.43 35.87 -11.33
CA ALA A 141 18.17 36.95 -10.66
C ALA A 141 19.34 37.48 -11.48
N CYS A 142 20.10 36.60 -12.17
CA CYS A 142 21.19 37.01 -13.06
C CYS A 142 20.66 37.86 -14.22
N GLU A 143 19.56 37.43 -14.84
CA GLU A 143 18.95 38.14 -15.97
C GLU A 143 18.41 39.50 -15.51
N GLU A 144 17.73 39.59 -14.36
CA GLU A 144 17.27 40.86 -13.77
C GLU A 144 18.42 41.84 -13.48
N PHE A 145 19.52 41.34 -12.90
CA PHE A 145 20.70 42.17 -12.60
C PHE A 145 21.33 42.76 -13.87
N LEU A 146 21.45 41.95 -14.93
CA LEU A 146 21.95 42.42 -16.22
C LEU A 146 21.10 43.56 -16.80
N PHE A 147 19.79 43.59 -16.54
CA PHE A 147 18.92 44.68 -16.99
C PHE A 147 18.90 45.90 -16.07
N ALA A 148 19.32 45.77 -14.81
CA ALA A 148 19.43 46.90 -13.89
C ALA A 148 20.69 47.76 -14.12
N GLU A 149 21.70 47.23 -14.82
CA GLU A 149 22.96 47.92 -15.14
C GLU A 149 22.94 48.73 -16.46
N PHE A 150 21.83 48.69 -17.23
CA PHE A 150 21.63 49.44 -18.49
C PHE A 150 20.40 50.37 -18.43
#